data_AF-A0AAV6UCL7-F1
#
_entry.id   AF-A0AAV6UCL7-F1
#
_cell.length_a   1.000
_cell.length_b   1.000
_cell.length_c   1.000
_cell.angle_alpha   90.00
_cell.angle_beta   90.00
_cell.angle_gamma   90.00
#
_symmetry.space_group_name_H-M   'P 1'
#
loop_
_entity.id
_entity.type
_entity.pdbx_description
1 polymer ?
#
loop_
_entity_poly.entity_id
_entity_poly.type
_entity_poly.pdbx_seq_one_letter_code
_entity_poly.pdbx_strand_id
1 'polypeptide(L)'
;MWEIKAPNYQNAAIAAVKDDSLVENLQEQIAQLSLQIGELNRKRFPNRRQFRPRSRSSSRVRRGAVNNAICYYHSKFADAAFDCRVPCSWHNRKNSEN
;
A
#
# COMPACT_ATOMS: atom_id res chain seq x y z
N MET A 1 23.88 -63.72 52.86
CA MET A 1 23.66 -63.84 51.41
C MET A 1 22.84 -62.62 51.01
N TRP A 2 23.41 -61.66 50.29
CA TRP A 2 22.77 -60.36 50.03
C TRP A 2 22.08 -60.41 48.67
N GLU A 3 20.76 -60.29 48.65
CA GLU A 3 19.98 -60.21 47.40
C GLU A 3 20.09 -58.79 46.81
N ILE A 4 20.70 -58.70 45.63
CA ILE A 4 20.74 -57.47 44.84
C ILE A 4 19.45 -57.43 44.01
N LYS A 5 18.47 -56.64 44.42
CA LYS A 5 17.31 -56.31 43.56
C LYS A 5 17.77 -55.33 42.48
N ALA A 6 17.73 -55.76 41.22
CA ALA A 6 17.99 -54.91 40.08
C ALA A 6 16.95 -53.76 40.00
N PRO A 7 17.36 -52.53 39.68
CA PRO A 7 16.43 -51.42 39.50
C PRO A 7 15.51 -51.71 38.30
N ASN A 8 14.20 -51.48 38.48
CA ASN A 8 13.22 -51.67 37.43
C ASN A 8 13.38 -50.57 36.35
N TYR A 9 13.97 -50.94 35.22
CA TYR A 9 14.28 -50.05 34.08
C TYR A 9 13.05 -49.55 33.29
N GLN A 10 11.84 -50.01 33.63
CA GLN A 10 10.63 -49.65 32.86
C GLN A 10 10.23 -48.17 33.00
N ASN A 11 10.60 -47.49 34.09
CA ASN A 11 10.17 -46.11 34.32
C ASN A 11 10.98 -45.05 33.54
N ALA A 12 12.23 -45.34 33.20
CA ALA A 12 13.10 -44.40 32.48
C ALA A 12 12.73 -44.27 30.99
N ALA A 13 12.37 -45.39 30.35
CA ALA A 13 11.93 -45.40 28.96
C ALA A 13 10.60 -44.63 28.77
N ILE A 14 9.68 -44.71 29.73
CA ILE A 14 8.38 -44.02 29.66
C ILE A 14 8.54 -42.50 29.78
N ALA A 15 9.53 -42.02 30.55
CA ALA A 15 9.83 -40.59 30.66
C ALA A 15 10.41 -40.03 29.36
N ALA A 16 11.34 -40.75 28.72
CA ALA A 16 11.94 -40.34 27.45
C ALA A 16 10.91 -40.28 26.30
N VAL A 17 9.97 -41.24 26.24
CA VAL A 17 8.90 -41.24 25.22
C VAL A 17 7.94 -40.06 25.38
N LYS A 18 7.69 -39.60 26.62
CA LYS A 18 6.88 -38.39 26.86
C LYS A 18 7.57 -37.12 26.37
N ASP A 19 8.89 -37.04 26.55
CA ASP A 19 9.68 -35.91 26.05
C ASP A 19 9.70 -35.87 24.51
N ASP A 20 9.83 -37.02 23.84
CA ASP A 20 9.80 -37.08 22.37
C ASP A 20 8.47 -36.57 21.81
N SER A 21 7.34 -36.99 22.37
CA SER A 21 6.01 -36.51 21.94
C SER A 21 5.80 -35.01 22.17
N LEU A 22 6.38 -34.46 23.24
CA LEU A 22 6.34 -33.04 23.54
C LEU A 22 7.23 -32.24 22.58
N VAL A 23 8.41 -32.76 22.25
CA VAL A 23 9.33 -32.17 21.28
C VAL A 23 8.70 -32.16 19.88
N GLU A 24 8.06 -33.26 19.46
CA GLU A 24 7.34 -33.32 18.19
C GLU A 24 6.20 -32.29 18.13
N ASN A 25 5.41 -32.17 19.21
CA ASN A 25 4.33 -31.19 19.27
C ASN A 25 4.84 -29.75 19.19
N LEU A 26 5.94 -29.44 19.88
CA LEU A 26 6.57 -28.11 19.82
C LEU A 26 7.14 -27.81 18.43
N GLN A 27 7.75 -28.81 17.77
CA GLN A 27 8.24 -28.66 16.39
C GLN A 27 7.10 -28.36 15.43
N GLU A 28 5.96 -29.04 15.57
CA GLU A 28 4.77 -28.80 14.75
C GLU A 28 4.20 -27.39 14.98
N GLN A 29 4.11 -26.95 16.24
CA GLN A 29 3.68 -25.59 16.57
C GLN A 29 4.62 -24.53 15.99
N ILE A 30 5.94 -24.73 16.06
CA ILE A 30 6.94 -23.83 15.46
C ILE A 30 6.80 -23.78 13.94
N ALA A 31 6.59 -24.92 13.28
CA ALA A 31 6.38 -24.98 11.85
C ALA A 31 5.11 -24.20 11.43
N GLN A 32 4.01 -24.39 12.14
CA GLN A 32 2.76 -23.67 11.90
C GLN A 32 2.91 -22.15 12.10
N LEU A 33 3.54 -21.72 13.20
CA LEU A 33 3.80 -20.31 13.47
C LEU A 33 4.71 -19.67 12.40
N SER A 34 5.73 -20.40 11.94
CA SER A 34 6.64 -19.94 10.88
C SER A 34 5.90 -19.69 9.56
N LEU A 35 4.96 -20.57 9.20
CA LEU A 35 4.09 -20.38 8.03
C LEU A 35 3.20 -19.14 8.17
N GLN A 36 2.55 -18.97 9.32
CA GLN A 36 1.69 -17.82 9.59
C GLN A 36 2.45 -16.49 9.50
N ILE A 37 3.67 -16.43 10.07
CA ILE A 37 4.54 -15.23 9.98
C ILE A 37 4.93 -14.97 8.52
N GLY A 38 5.27 -16.00 7.76
CA GLY A 38 5.58 -15.90 6.33
C GLY A 38 4.43 -15.29 5.53
N GLU A 39 3.20 -15.74 5.78
CA GLU A 39 2.00 -15.20 5.12
C GLU A 39 1.68 -13.75 5.52
N LEU A 40 1.80 -13.43 6.81
CA LEU A 40 1.57 -12.07 7.32
C LEU A 40 2.59 -11.09 6.73
N ASN A 41 3.85 -11.49 6.63
CA ASN A 41 4.90 -10.68 6.01
C ASN A 41 4.66 -10.46 4.51
N ARG A 42 4.17 -11.48 3.79
CA ARG A 42 3.77 -11.34 2.37
C ARG A 42 2.60 -10.36 2.20
N LYS A 43 1.64 -10.35 3.13
CA LYS A 43 0.47 -9.44 3.10
C LYS A 43 0.82 -8.00 3.47
N ARG A 44 1.81 -7.77 4.34
CA ARG A 44 2.22 -6.42 4.79
C ARG A 44 2.92 -5.58 3.72
N PHE A 45 3.51 -6.22 2.73
CA PHE A 45 4.06 -5.53 1.57
C PHE A 45 3.16 -5.84 0.37
N PRO A 46 1.99 -5.19 0.23
CA PRO A 46 1.33 -5.19 -1.05
C PRO A 46 2.37 -4.64 -2.01
N ASN A 47 2.82 -5.54 -2.90
CA ASN A 47 3.73 -5.28 -4.00
C ASN A 47 3.53 -3.83 -4.37
N ARG A 48 4.50 -2.95 -4.07
CA ARG A 48 4.43 -1.51 -4.37
C ARG A 48 4.37 -1.47 -5.88
N ARG A 49 3.18 -1.68 -6.43
CA ARG A 49 2.81 -1.44 -7.81
C ARG A 49 3.17 0.01 -7.94
N GLN A 50 4.34 0.24 -8.54
CA GLN A 50 4.88 1.54 -8.85
C GLN A 50 3.67 2.34 -9.28
N PHE A 51 3.33 3.34 -8.48
CA PHE A 51 2.16 4.17 -8.67
C PHE A 51 2.46 4.89 -9.98
N ARG A 52 2.18 4.24 -11.11
CA ARG A 52 2.55 4.75 -12.42
C ARG A 52 1.70 6.00 -12.53
N PRO A 53 2.30 7.20 -12.51
CA PRO A 53 1.51 8.41 -12.50
C PRO A 53 0.62 8.31 -13.73
N ARG A 54 -0.70 8.31 -13.49
CA ARG A 54 -1.68 8.25 -14.56
C ARG A 54 -1.32 9.39 -15.49
N SER A 55 -0.80 9.09 -16.68
CA SER A 55 -0.41 10.13 -17.62
C SER A 55 -1.71 10.84 -17.96
N ARG A 56 -1.96 11.97 -17.29
CA ARG A 56 -3.06 12.85 -17.64
C ARG A 56 -2.67 13.32 -19.03
N SER A 57 -3.38 12.80 -20.03
CA SER A 57 -3.15 13.12 -21.43
C SER A 57 -2.87 14.61 -21.52
N SER A 58 -1.64 14.97 -21.88
CA SER A 58 -1.20 16.36 -22.00
C SER A 58 -1.78 17.01 -23.26
N SER A 59 -2.97 16.60 -23.68
CA SER A 59 -3.69 17.16 -24.82
C SER A 59 -4.17 18.59 -24.56
N ARG A 60 -4.03 19.09 -23.33
CA ARG A 60 -4.12 20.52 -22.99
C ARG A 60 -2.74 21.17 -22.89
N VAL A 61 -1.83 20.85 -23.81
CA VAL A 61 -0.76 21.81 -24.14
C VAL A 61 -1.46 23.12 -24.48
N ARG A 62 -1.10 24.16 -23.71
CA ARG A 62 -1.67 25.50 -23.73
C ARG A 62 -1.62 26.07 -25.16
N ARG A 63 -2.66 25.85 -25.96
CA ARG A 63 -2.93 26.62 -27.20
C ARG A 63 -3.42 28.03 -26.84
N GLY A 64 -2.70 28.72 -25.98
CA GLY A 64 -3.11 30.01 -25.43
C GLY A 64 -1.94 30.93 -25.10
N ALA A 65 -0.73 30.60 -25.59
CA ALA A 65 0.27 31.63 -25.81
C ALA A 65 -0.05 32.24 -27.18
N VAL A 66 0.00 33.57 -27.24
CA VAL A 66 -0.15 34.45 -28.42
C VAL A 66 -1.44 35.29 -28.39
N ASN A 67 -1.37 36.32 -27.55
CA ASN A 67 -1.87 37.68 -27.76
C ASN A 67 -3.38 37.98 -27.69
N ASN A 68 -4.27 36.99 -27.71
CA ASN A 68 -5.73 37.21 -27.57
C ASN A 68 -6.42 36.23 -26.61
N ALA A 69 -5.66 35.60 -25.71
CA ALA A 69 -6.17 34.58 -24.83
C ALA A 69 -7.23 35.14 -23.86
N ILE A 70 -8.42 34.59 -23.96
CA ILE A 70 -9.49 34.76 -22.98
C ILE A 70 -9.12 33.91 -21.75
N CYS A 71 -9.39 34.40 -20.53
CA CYS A 71 -9.01 33.69 -19.31
C CYS A 71 -9.81 32.39 -19.15
N TYR A 72 -9.34 31.46 -18.31
CA TYR A 72 -9.99 30.16 -18.11
C TYR A 72 -11.50 30.28 -17.80
N TYR A 73 -11.87 31.27 -16.97
CA TYR A 73 -13.25 31.50 -16.59
C TYR A 73 -14.12 31.94 -17.76
N HIS A 74 -13.70 32.94 -18.54
CA HIS A 74 -14.42 33.35 -19.74
C HIS A 74 -14.36 32.31 -20.87
N SER A 75 -13.33 31.46 -20.93
CA SER A 75 -13.32 30.32 -21.86
C SER A 75 -14.35 29.25 -21.50
N LYS A 76 -14.72 29.12 -20.22
CA LYS A 76 -15.63 28.08 -19.72
C LYS A 76 -17.07 28.58 -19.55
N PHE A 77 -17.21 29.84 -19.15
CA PHE A 77 -18.49 30.43 -18.75
C PHE A 77 -18.90 31.63 -19.62
N ALA A 78 -18.07 32.06 -20.57
CA ALA A 78 -18.29 33.24 -21.40
C ALA A 78 -18.71 34.45 -20.53
N ASP A 79 -19.74 35.19 -20.93
CA ASP A 79 -20.21 36.40 -20.24
C ASP A 79 -20.78 36.13 -18.83
N ALA A 80 -21.02 34.87 -18.46
CA ALA A 80 -21.45 34.48 -17.11
C ALA A 80 -20.27 34.24 -16.14
N ALA A 81 -19.03 34.59 -16.53
CA ALA A 81 -17.88 34.48 -15.65
C ALA A 81 -17.92 35.53 -14.54
N PHE A 82 -17.96 35.09 -13.29
CA PHE A 82 -17.97 35.98 -12.12
C PHE A 82 -16.59 36.51 -11.75
N ASP A 83 -15.52 35.81 -12.12
CA ASP A 83 -14.14 36.18 -11.83
C ASP A 83 -13.32 36.22 -13.12
N CYS A 84 -12.73 37.38 -13.40
CA CYS A 84 -11.88 37.59 -14.56
C CYS A 84 -10.43 37.77 -14.12
N ARG A 85 -9.52 36.96 -14.69
CA ARG A 85 -8.08 37.06 -14.42
C ARG A 85 -7.32 37.66 -15.60
N VAL A 86 -6.54 38.70 -15.34
CA VAL A 86 -5.64 39.33 -16.31
C VAL A 86 -4.41 38.45 -16.61
N PRO A 87 -3.87 38.49 -17.85
CA PRO A 87 -4.35 39.25 -19.00
C PRO A 87 -5.55 38.56 -19.68
N CYS A 88 -6.68 39.26 -19.81
CA CYS A 88 -7.88 38.76 -20.50
C CYS A 88 -8.35 39.75 -21.56
N SER A 89 -8.32 39.32 -22.83
CA SER A 89 -8.77 40.12 -23.96
C SER A 89 -10.26 40.49 -23.91
N TRP A 90 -11.11 39.68 -23.26
CA TRP A 90 -12.52 40.00 -23.06
C TRP A 90 -12.70 41.21 -22.12
N HIS A 91 -11.92 41.29 -21.06
CA HIS A 91 -11.95 42.42 -20.13
C HIS A 91 -11.41 43.71 -20.77
N ASN A 92 -10.32 43.61 -21.54
CA ASN A 92 -9.75 44.77 -22.24
C ASN A 92 -10.73 45.39 -23.24
N ARG A 93 -11.51 44.57 -23.98
CA ARG A 93 -12.54 45.06 -24.92
C ARG A 93 -13.66 45.83 -24.21
N LYS A 94 -14.16 45.31 -23.09
CA LYS A 94 -15.18 45.98 -22.27
C LYS A 94 -14.71 47.33 -21.73
N ASN A 95 -13.42 47.45 -21.37
CA ASN A 95 -12.87 48.69 -20.82
C ASN A 95 -12.55 49.75 -21.90
N SER A 96 -12.40 49.37 -23.18
CA SER A 96 -12.17 50.30 -24.29
C SER A 96 -13.45 50.86 -24.92
N GLU A 97 -14.62 50.30 -24.60
CA GLU A 97 -15.94 50.73 -25.11
C GLU A 97 -16.69 51.65 -24.12
N ASN A 98 -15.99 52.21 -23.13
CA ASN A 98 -16.55 53.10 -22.11
C ASN A 98 -15.78 54.42 -22.02
#